data_AF-A0A9J6FBW2-F1
#
_entry.id   AF-A0A9J6FBW2-F1
#
_cell.length_a   1.000
_cell.length_b   1.000
_cell.length_c   1.000
_cell.angle_alpha   90.00
_cell.angle_beta   90.00
_cell.angle_gamma   90.00
#
_symmetry.space_group_name_H-M   'P 1'
#
loop_
_entity.id
_entity.type
_entity.pdbx_description
1 polymer ?
#
loop_
_entity_poly.entity_id
_entity_poly.type
_entity_poly.pdbx_seq_one_letter_code
_entity_poly.pdbx_strand_id
1 'polypeptide(L)'
;MCKKLAQNVPRLIKGWQQQVDVYIELCAIMDCTSKGEVDELNNLFLSSGDSSQPGLQDFLTYFKEYYAGRREEWALSYRIQDGVNTSMHLGSMHRTLKYTNLEGKKNQRVDKLTSALFDLTRHYLMNRVTRIMKGTRTSNMTRIEKNHQRAKATIKFVTSNEDGTWSVES
;
A
#
# COMPACT_ATOMS: atom_id res chain seq x y z
N MET A 1 0.78 -0.66 6.00
CA MET A 1 1.11 -1.24 7.32
C MET A 1 0.08 -2.28 7.76
N CYS A 2 0.53 -3.45 8.24
CA CYS A 2 -0.34 -4.50 8.77
C CYS A 2 -1.01 -3.99 10.06
N LYS A 3 -2.35 -3.85 10.08
CA LYS A 3 -3.10 -3.23 11.20
C LYS A 3 -2.81 -3.86 12.57
N LYS A 4 -2.43 -5.15 12.61
CA LYS A 4 -2.09 -5.87 13.85
C LYS A 4 -0.73 -5.46 14.42
N LEU A 5 0.26 -5.16 13.58
CA LEU A 5 1.58 -4.69 14.01
C LEU A 5 1.46 -3.31 14.67
N ALA A 6 0.74 -2.38 14.01
CA ALA A 6 0.50 -1.03 14.50
C ALA A 6 -0.28 -0.96 15.83
N GLN A 7 -1.21 -1.90 16.04
CA GLN A 7 -2.07 -1.92 17.24
C GLN A 7 -1.34 -2.39 18.50
N ASN A 8 -0.28 -3.18 18.36
CA ASN A 8 0.47 -3.73 19.49
C ASN A 8 1.64 -2.84 19.94
N VAL A 9 2.10 -1.91 19.11
CA VAL A 9 3.10 -0.88 19.48
C VAL A 9 2.66 -0.08 20.73
N PRO A 10 1.47 0.58 20.75
CA PRO A 10 1.04 1.36 21.92
C PRO A 10 0.60 0.50 23.12
N ARG A 11 0.44 -0.82 22.94
CA ARG A 11 0.12 -1.75 24.04
C ARG A 11 1.35 -2.14 24.84
N LEU A 12 2.48 -2.33 24.17
CA LEU A 12 3.72 -2.81 24.78
C LEU A 12 4.67 -1.65 25.13
N ILE A 13 4.69 -0.59 24.33
CA ILE A 13 5.49 0.60 24.58
C ILE A 13 4.58 1.69 25.14
N LYS A 14 4.87 2.22 26.33
CA LYS A 14 4.02 3.26 26.96
C LYS A 14 4.46 4.70 26.66
N GLY A 15 5.72 4.92 26.27
CA GLY A 15 6.22 6.25 25.94
C GLY A 15 5.82 6.68 24.53
N TRP A 16 5.17 7.84 24.39
CA TRP A 16 4.77 8.38 23.08
C TRP A 16 5.96 8.55 22.13
N GLN A 17 7.07 9.12 22.59
CA GLN A 17 8.24 9.35 21.76
C GLN A 17 8.82 8.03 21.23
N GLN A 18 8.96 7.03 22.11
CA GLN A 18 9.42 5.70 21.75
C GLN A 18 8.48 4.97 20.78
N GLN A 19 7.16 5.15 20.94
CA GLN A 19 6.18 4.62 19.98
C GLN A 19 6.38 5.23 18.60
N VAL A 20 6.64 6.54 18.53
CA VAL A 20 6.91 7.25 17.28
C VAL A 20 8.21 6.76 16.65
N ASP A 21 9.28 6.63 17.42
CA ASP A 21 10.58 6.19 16.92
C ASP A 21 10.49 4.75 16.35
N VAL A 22 9.90 3.82 17.10
CA VAL A 22 9.64 2.45 16.63
C VAL A 22 8.73 2.43 15.40
N TYR A 23 7.73 3.29 15.35
CA TYR A 23 6.84 3.37 14.19
C TYR A 23 7.58 3.83 12.94
N ILE A 24 8.46 4.84 13.06
CA ILE A 24 9.27 5.36 11.96
C ILE A 24 10.23 4.27 11.46
N GLU A 25 10.95 3.59 12.35
CA GLU A 25 11.85 2.50 11.99
C GLU A 25 11.12 1.35 11.29
N LEU A 26 9.95 0.95 11.80
CA LEU A 26 9.12 -0.08 11.15
C LEU A 26 8.63 0.37 9.78
N CYS A 27 8.27 1.65 9.59
CA CYS A 27 7.89 2.16 8.28
C CYS A 27 9.07 2.10 7.30
N ALA A 28 10.26 2.49 7.75
CA ALA A 28 11.46 2.41 6.93
C ALA A 28 11.73 0.97 6.45
N ILE A 29 11.66 -0.02 7.36
CA ILE A 29 11.86 -1.44 7.00
C ILE A 29 10.76 -1.93 6.05
N MET A 30 9.50 -1.55 6.29
CA MET A 30 8.38 -1.99 5.45
C MET A 30 8.42 -1.42 4.05
N ASP A 31 8.79 -0.14 3.89
CA ASP A 31 8.72 0.59 2.63
C ASP A 31 10.03 0.50 1.81
N CYS A 32 11.05 -0.19 2.33
CA CYS A 32 12.27 -0.51 1.59
C CYS A 32 11.95 -1.26 0.28
N THR A 33 12.63 -0.85 -0.79
CA THR A 33 12.45 -1.39 -2.14
C THR A 33 13.45 -2.51 -2.45
N SER A 34 14.58 -2.58 -1.74
CA SER A 34 15.57 -3.65 -1.84
C SER A 34 15.30 -4.76 -0.83
N LYS A 35 15.44 -6.02 -1.27
CA LYS A 35 15.28 -7.20 -0.37
C LYS A 35 16.43 -7.31 0.63
N GLY A 36 17.66 -7.04 0.19
CA GLY A 36 18.85 -7.10 1.06
C GLY A 36 18.80 -6.05 2.19
N GLU A 37 18.37 -4.82 1.87
CA GLU A 37 18.23 -3.76 2.89
C GLU A 37 17.18 -4.10 3.95
N VAL A 38 16.07 -4.74 3.56
CA VAL A 38 15.05 -5.18 4.53
C VAL A 38 15.64 -6.15 5.54
N ASP A 39 16.49 -7.08 5.09
CA ASP A 39 17.09 -8.07 5.97
C ASP A 39 18.10 -7.45 6.92
N GLU A 40 18.92 -6.52 6.42
CA GLU A 40 19.89 -5.77 7.22
C GLU A 40 19.19 -4.90 8.27
N LEU A 41 18.22 -4.08 7.86
CA LEU A 41 17.48 -3.19 8.76
C LEU A 41 16.64 -3.98 9.78
N ASN A 42 16.06 -5.11 9.39
CA ASN A 42 15.32 -5.97 10.32
C ASN A 42 16.24 -6.59 11.38
N ASN A 43 17.45 -7.01 11.01
CA ASN A 43 18.43 -7.51 11.97
C ASN A 43 18.97 -6.40 12.88
N LEU A 44 19.22 -5.21 12.32
CA LEU A 44 19.65 -4.04 13.09
C LEU A 44 18.58 -3.65 14.12
N PHE A 45 17.31 -3.63 13.72
CA PHE A 45 16.18 -3.35 14.60
C PHE A 45 16.01 -4.39 15.71
N LEU A 46 16.24 -5.68 15.43
CA LEU A 46 16.22 -6.70 16.48
C LEU A 46 17.39 -6.57 17.46
N SER A 47 18.51 -6.01 17.01
CA SER A 47 19.70 -5.78 17.83
C SER A 47 19.70 -4.46 18.61
N SER A 48 18.81 -3.52 18.28
CA SER A 48 18.70 -2.23 18.98
C SER A 48 18.03 -2.33 20.35
N GLY A 49 17.61 -3.53 20.77
CA GLY A 49 16.94 -3.78 22.04
C GLY A 49 17.82 -3.51 23.25
N ASP A 50 17.74 -2.31 23.80
CA ASP A 50 18.46 -1.93 25.01
C ASP A 50 17.74 -2.43 26.28
N SER A 51 18.51 -3.01 27.20
CA SER A 51 18.05 -3.52 28.50
C SER A 51 17.48 -2.43 29.42
N SER A 52 17.72 -1.15 29.13
CA SER A 52 17.16 -0.02 29.88
C SER A 52 15.67 0.25 29.61
N GLN A 53 15.05 -0.37 28.60
CA GLN A 53 13.65 -0.12 28.21
C GLN A 53 12.84 -1.43 28.11
N PRO A 54 12.22 -1.90 29.20
CA PRO A 54 11.53 -3.20 29.22
C PRO A 54 10.39 -3.29 28.20
N GLY A 55 9.63 -2.21 27.97
CA GLY A 55 8.54 -2.21 26.98
C GLY A 55 9.01 -2.33 25.52
N LEU A 56 10.23 -1.87 25.21
CA LEU A 56 10.83 -2.06 23.89
C LEU A 56 11.28 -3.51 23.71
N GLN A 57 11.87 -4.12 24.74
CA GLN A 57 12.26 -5.53 24.70
C GLN A 57 11.04 -6.47 24.55
N ASP A 58 9.96 -6.19 25.26
CA ASP A 58 8.70 -6.95 25.10
C ASP A 58 8.16 -6.84 23.67
N PHE A 59 8.23 -5.65 23.08
CA PHE A 59 7.84 -5.44 21.68
C PHE A 59 8.77 -6.18 20.70
N LEU A 60 10.09 -6.12 20.88
CA LEU A 60 11.06 -6.79 20.02
C LEU A 60 10.92 -8.31 20.09
N THR A 61 10.63 -8.86 21.27
CA THR A 61 10.34 -10.28 21.46
C THR A 61 9.10 -10.69 20.65
N TYR A 62 8.00 -9.95 20.80
CA TYR A 62 6.79 -10.12 19.99
C TYR A 62 7.08 -9.97 18.48
N PHE A 63 7.83 -8.95 18.08
CA PHE A 63 8.13 -8.70 16.69
C PHE A 63 8.96 -9.85 16.09
N LYS A 64 9.94 -10.36 16.82
CA LYS A 64 10.77 -11.50 16.43
C LYS A 64 9.97 -12.76 16.23
N GLU A 65 9.07 -13.08 17.16
CA GLU A 65 8.26 -14.30 17.15
C GLU A 65 7.23 -14.30 16.01
N TYR A 66 6.57 -13.16 15.75
CA TYR A 66 5.41 -13.12 14.86
C TYR A 66 5.67 -12.50 13.48
N TYR A 67 6.65 -11.61 13.33
CA TYR A 67 6.83 -10.81 12.11
C TYR A 67 8.21 -10.94 11.48
N ALA A 68 9.30 -10.94 12.27
CA ALA A 68 10.66 -10.94 11.72
C ALA A 68 10.97 -12.14 10.82
N GLY A 69 10.38 -13.31 11.09
CA GLY A 69 10.52 -14.50 10.24
C GLY A 69 9.67 -14.48 8.97
N ARG A 70 8.66 -13.60 8.89
CA ARG A 70 7.65 -13.56 7.82
C ARG A 70 7.78 -12.31 6.95
N ARG A 71 9.02 -11.82 6.75
CA ARG A 71 9.32 -10.59 5.99
C ARG A 71 8.67 -10.59 4.60
N GLU A 72 8.66 -11.73 3.93
CA GLU A 72 8.03 -11.90 2.62
C GLU A 72 6.53 -11.56 2.63
N GLU A 73 5.85 -11.77 3.76
CA GLU A 73 4.43 -11.52 3.89
C GLU A 73 4.11 -10.04 4.05
N TRP A 74 5.01 -9.18 4.54
CA TRP A 74 4.66 -7.80 4.93
C TRP A 74 5.55 -6.69 4.35
N ALA A 75 6.80 -6.98 3.97
CA ALA A 75 7.72 -5.98 3.41
C ALA A 75 7.44 -5.72 1.93
N LEU A 76 7.59 -4.45 1.50
CA LEU A 76 7.25 -4.02 0.16
C LEU A 76 8.15 -4.64 -0.92
N SER A 77 9.46 -4.73 -0.65
CA SER A 77 10.45 -5.33 -1.56
C SER A 77 10.19 -6.81 -1.91
N TYR A 78 9.40 -7.52 -1.10
CA TYR A 78 9.02 -8.89 -1.37
C TYR A 78 7.67 -9.01 -2.10
N ARG A 79 6.87 -7.93 -2.13
CA ARG A 79 5.54 -7.86 -2.74
C ARG A 79 5.54 -7.30 -4.17
N ILE A 80 6.70 -7.25 -4.84
CA ILE A 80 6.93 -6.58 -6.13
C ILE A 80 5.97 -7.03 -7.26
N GLN A 81 5.40 -8.24 -7.21
CA GLN A 81 4.43 -8.70 -8.21
C GLN A 81 3.01 -8.15 -8.01
N ASP A 82 2.68 -7.64 -6.82
CA ASP A 82 1.40 -6.99 -6.55
C ASP A 82 1.54 -5.48 -6.70
N GLY A 83 1.72 -5.00 -7.93
CA GLY A 83 1.70 -3.57 -8.31
C GLY A 83 0.41 -2.80 -7.93
N VAL A 84 -0.42 -3.39 -7.08
CA VAL A 84 -1.60 -2.86 -6.46
C VAL A 84 -1.35 -2.87 -4.96
N ASN A 85 -1.21 -1.68 -4.37
CA ASN A 85 -1.32 -1.49 -2.92
C ASN A 85 -2.80 -1.75 -2.52
N THR A 86 -3.22 -3.01 -2.58
CA THR A 86 -4.58 -3.51 -2.33
C THR A 86 -5.00 -3.15 -0.92
N SER A 87 -4.05 -2.97 0.01
CA SER A 87 -4.34 -2.55 1.38
C SER A 87 -5.13 -1.24 1.47
N MET A 88 -4.87 -0.29 0.57
CA MET A 88 -5.55 1.02 0.57
C MET A 88 -6.93 0.94 -0.10
N HIS A 89 -7.01 0.26 -1.25
CA HIS A 89 -8.28 0.07 -1.95
C HIS A 89 -9.25 -0.81 -1.14
N LEU A 90 -8.75 -1.91 -0.58
CA LEU A 90 -9.50 -2.79 0.31
C LEU A 90 -9.83 -2.08 1.62
N GLY A 91 -8.93 -1.26 2.16
CA GLY A 91 -9.17 -0.44 3.33
C GLY A 91 -10.30 0.57 3.13
N SER A 92 -10.31 1.24 1.97
CA SER A 92 -11.38 2.14 1.54
C SER A 92 -12.70 1.38 1.35
N MET A 93 -12.69 0.26 0.64
CA MET A 93 -13.86 -0.59 0.43
C MET A 93 -14.45 -1.10 1.75
N HIS A 94 -13.61 -1.61 2.64
CA HIS A 94 -14.02 -2.06 3.96
C HIS A 94 -14.61 -0.91 4.79
N ARG A 95 -14.05 0.31 4.69
CA ARG A 95 -14.61 1.48 5.38
C ARG A 95 -16.00 1.80 4.85
N THR A 96 -16.20 1.82 3.53
CA THR A 96 -17.52 2.03 2.93
C THR A 96 -18.51 0.94 3.35
N LEU A 97 -18.14 -0.34 3.22
CA LEU A 97 -18.99 -1.45 3.64
C LEU A 97 -19.36 -1.34 5.13
N LYS A 98 -18.37 -1.11 6.00
CA LYS A 98 -18.59 -1.08 7.46
C LYS A 98 -19.43 0.12 7.89
N TYR A 99 -19.14 1.32 7.41
CA TYR A 99 -19.74 2.55 7.96
C TYR A 99 -20.92 3.06 7.13
N THR A 100 -20.96 2.79 5.83
CA THR A 100 -22.05 3.21 4.95
C THR A 100 -23.14 2.15 4.85
N ASN A 101 -22.78 0.88 4.63
CA ASN A 101 -23.78 -0.18 4.42
C ASN A 101 -24.16 -0.91 5.71
N LEU A 102 -23.21 -1.08 6.65
CA LEU A 102 -23.43 -1.83 7.89
C LEU A 102 -23.61 -0.94 9.13
N GLU A 103 -23.52 0.38 8.98
CA GLU A 103 -23.68 1.37 10.08
C GLU A 103 -22.79 1.07 11.31
N GLY A 104 -21.64 0.43 11.10
CA GLY A 104 -20.71 0.02 12.16
C GLY A 104 -21.12 -1.23 12.95
N LYS A 105 -22.27 -1.86 12.64
CA LYS A 105 -22.78 -3.04 13.33
C LYS A 105 -21.99 -4.28 12.95
N LYS A 106 -21.58 -5.07 13.96
CA LYS A 106 -20.68 -6.23 13.79
C LYS A 106 -21.40 -7.55 13.49
N ASN A 107 -22.69 -7.67 13.82
CA ASN A 107 -23.42 -8.94 13.80
C ASN A 107 -24.70 -8.80 12.95
N GLN A 108 -24.55 -8.99 11.65
CA GLN A 108 -25.66 -9.00 10.70
C GLN A 108 -25.86 -10.44 10.24
N ARG A 109 -27.12 -10.90 10.23
CA ARG A 109 -27.46 -12.20 9.64
C ARG A 109 -26.95 -12.23 8.19
N VAL A 110 -26.63 -13.43 7.69
CA VAL A 110 -26.04 -13.61 6.35
C VAL A 110 -26.89 -12.95 5.26
N ASP A 111 -28.22 -13.04 5.36
CA ASP A 111 -29.16 -12.38 4.45
C ASP A 111 -28.95 -10.87 4.35
N LYS A 112 -28.78 -10.19 5.49
CA LYS A 112 -28.51 -8.75 5.52
C LYS A 112 -27.11 -8.41 5.00
N LEU A 113 -26.13 -9.27 5.24
CA LEU A 113 -24.78 -9.09 4.68
C LEU A 113 -24.81 -9.19 3.15
N THR A 114 -25.54 -10.15 2.60
CA THR A 114 -25.71 -10.28 1.15
C THR A 114 -26.37 -9.03 0.57
N SER A 115 -27.42 -8.51 1.20
CA SER A 115 -28.05 -7.24 0.79
C SER A 115 -27.06 -6.07 0.82
N ALA A 116 -26.27 -5.96 1.90
CA ALA A 116 -25.26 -4.92 2.04
C ALA A 116 -24.16 -4.98 0.96
N LEU A 117 -23.78 -6.19 0.51
CA LEU A 117 -22.84 -6.40 -0.59
C LEU A 117 -23.43 -5.98 -1.94
N PHE A 118 -24.73 -6.23 -2.18
CA PHE A 118 -25.41 -5.72 -3.37
C PHE A 118 -25.46 -4.19 -3.38
N ASP A 119 -25.77 -3.56 -2.25
CA ASP A 119 -25.75 -2.10 -2.14
C ASP A 119 -24.34 -1.51 -2.33
N LEU A 120 -23.30 -2.19 -1.80
CA LEU A 120 -21.91 -1.79 -2.03
C LEU A 120 -21.57 -1.85 -3.52
N THR A 121 -21.95 -2.92 -4.21
CA THR A 121 -21.74 -3.07 -5.66
C THR A 121 -22.47 -1.96 -6.43
N ARG A 122 -23.73 -1.70 -6.09
CA ARG A 122 -24.53 -0.61 -6.68
C ARG A 122 -23.86 0.75 -6.48
N HIS A 123 -23.33 1.03 -5.29
CA HIS A 123 -22.62 2.26 -5.00
C HIS A 123 -21.41 2.46 -5.92
N TYR A 124 -20.57 1.43 -6.12
CA TYR A 124 -19.41 1.53 -7.01
C TYR A 124 -19.80 1.68 -8.48
N LEU A 125 -20.83 0.96 -8.93
CA LEU A 125 -21.36 1.10 -10.29
C LEU A 125 -21.87 2.52 -10.55
N MET A 126 -22.64 3.08 -9.62
CA MET A 126 -23.14 4.46 -9.73
C MET A 126 -22.01 5.47 -9.73
N ASN A 127 -21.02 5.33 -8.83
CA ASN A 127 -19.83 6.19 -8.83
C ASN A 127 -19.08 6.14 -10.16
N ARG A 128 -18.98 4.95 -10.77
CA ARG A 128 -18.37 4.78 -12.09
C ARG A 128 -19.19 5.51 -13.16
N VAL A 129 -20.50 5.30 -13.21
CA VAL A 129 -21.40 6.01 -14.16
C VAL A 129 -21.28 7.51 -13.98
N THR A 130 -21.33 8.03 -12.75
CA THR A 130 -21.15 9.46 -12.46
C THR A 130 -19.80 9.98 -12.96
N ARG A 131 -18.71 9.24 -12.77
CA ARG A 131 -17.38 9.63 -13.29
C ARG A 131 -17.33 9.68 -14.81
N ILE A 132 -17.98 8.72 -15.48
CA ILE A 132 -18.11 8.69 -16.93
C ILE A 132 -18.90 9.91 -17.41
N MET A 133 -20.07 10.17 -16.82
CA MET A 133 -20.95 11.28 -17.18
C MET A 133 -20.29 12.65 -16.95
N LYS A 134 -19.50 12.80 -15.87
CA LYS A 134 -18.74 14.02 -15.59
C LYS A 134 -17.50 14.17 -16.48
N GLY A 135 -17.18 13.19 -17.33
CA GLY A 135 -15.97 13.19 -18.16
C GLY A 135 -14.68 13.28 -17.34
N THR A 136 -14.71 12.86 -16.06
CA THR A 136 -13.57 13.04 -15.16
C THR A 136 -12.41 12.19 -15.64
N ARG A 137 -11.39 12.83 -16.23
CA ARG A 137 -10.17 12.16 -16.69
C ARG A 137 -9.51 11.47 -15.50
N THR A 138 -9.29 10.16 -15.62
CA THR A 138 -8.55 9.41 -14.61
C THR A 138 -7.07 9.79 -14.66
N SER A 139 -6.36 9.64 -13.55
CA SER A 139 -4.90 9.83 -13.48
C SER A 139 -4.15 8.94 -14.48
N ASN A 140 -4.67 7.75 -14.75
CA ASN A 140 -4.14 6.87 -15.79
C ASN A 140 -4.35 7.44 -17.19
N MET A 141 -5.53 7.98 -17.49
CA MET A 141 -5.81 8.55 -18.81
C MET A 141 -5.01 9.83 -19.06
N THR A 142 -4.80 10.66 -18.03
CA THR A 142 -3.90 11.83 -18.15
C THR A 142 -2.43 11.42 -18.28
N ARG A 143 -1.99 10.36 -17.59
CA ARG A 143 -0.64 9.81 -17.76
C ARG A 143 -0.42 9.25 -19.17
N ILE A 144 -1.37 8.49 -19.68
CA ILE A 144 -1.35 7.96 -21.06
C ILE A 144 -1.28 9.12 -22.06
N GLU A 145 -2.12 10.13 -21.90
CA GLU A 145 -2.11 11.33 -22.74
C GLU A 145 -0.74 12.03 -22.71
N LYS A 146 -0.16 12.25 -21.52
CA LYS A 146 1.17 12.87 -21.37
C LYS A 146 2.26 12.05 -22.07
N ASN A 147 2.24 10.73 -21.91
CA ASN A 147 3.20 9.84 -22.57
C ASN A 147 3.03 9.87 -24.09
N HIS A 148 1.79 9.89 -24.57
CA HIS A 148 1.48 9.98 -25.98
C HIS A 148 1.93 11.32 -26.58
N GLN A 149 1.73 12.43 -25.86
CA GLN A 149 2.23 13.74 -26.28
C GLN A 149 3.77 13.80 -26.32
N ARG A 150 4.44 13.20 -25.32
CA ARG A 150 5.91 13.07 -25.34
C ARG A 150 6.38 12.26 -26.54
N ALA A 151 5.79 11.10 -26.80
CA ALA A 151 6.12 10.28 -27.96
C ALA A 151 5.90 11.03 -29.29
N LYS A 152 4.78 11.76 -29.43
CA LYS A 152 4.51 12.61 -30.59
C LYS A 152 5.57 13.71 -30.78
N ALA A 153 6.04 14.31 -29.69
CA ALA A 153 7.12 15.30 -29.77
C ALA A 153 8.44 14.65 -30.21
N THR A 154 8.72 13.42 -29.76
CA THR A 154 9.91 12.66 -30.14
C THR A 154 9.91 12.26 -31.62
N ILE A 155 8.76 11.90 -32.21
CA ILE A 155 8.65 11.53 -33.64
C ILE A 155 9.21 12.61 -34.57
N LYS A 156 9.18 13.89 -34.17
CA LYS A 156 9.74 14.99 -34.98
C LYS A 156 11.26 14.92 -35.18
N PHE A 157 11.96 14.16 -34.33
CA PHE A 157 13.41 13.99 -34.38
C PHE A 157 13.81 12.65 -35.00
N VAL A 158 12.86 11.89 -35.55
CA VAL A 158 13.10 10.55 -36.12
C VAL A 158 12.84 10.56 -37.61
N THR A 159 13.86 10.28 -38.41
CA THR A 159 13.78 10.19 -39.88
C THR A 159 13.85 8.72 -40.31
N SER A 160 12.91 8.28 -41.15
CA SER A 160 12.97 6.94 -41.74
C SER A 160 13.91 6.95 -42.94
N ASN A 161 14.93 6.09 -42.92
CA ASN A 161 15.79 5.86 -44.07
C ASN A 161 15.16 4.81 -45.00
N GLU A 162 15.49 4.86 -46.28
CA GLU A 162 14.99 3.93 -47.31
C GLU A 162 15.35 2.46 -47.02
N ASP A 163 16.41 2.22 -46.24
CA ASP A 163 16.89 0.89 -45.84
C ASP A 163 16.09 0.27 -44.67
N GLY A 164 14.99 0.90 -44.23
CA GLY A 164 14.19 0.43 -43.09
C GLY A 164 14.80 0.72 -41.72
N THR A 165 15.86 1.52 -41.67
CA THR A 165 16.48 2.01 -40.43
C THR A 165 15.93 3.38 -40.04
N TRP A 166 15.91 3.68 -38.74
CA TRP A 166 15.45 4.96 -38.20
C TRP A 166 16.64 5.73 -37.64
N SER A 167 16.84 6.96 -38.09
CA SER A 167 17.87 7.87 -37.57
C SER A 167 17.22 8.89 -36.63
N VAL A 168 17.84 9.13 -35.46
CA VAL A 168 17.36 10.09 -34.47
C VAL A 168 18.34 11.26 -34.42
N GLU A 169 17.88 12.47 -34.70
CA GLU A 169 18.67 13.68 -34.50
C GLU A 169 18.81 13.98 -32.99
N SER A 170 20.06 14.14 -32.54
CA SER A 170 20.41 14.50 -31.16
C SER A 170 20.13 15.96 -30.85
#